data_AF-A0A497RE37-F1
#
_entry.id   AF-A0A497RE37-F1
#
_cell.length_a   1.000
_cell.length_b   1.000
_cell.length_c   1.000
_cell.angle_alpha   90.00
_cell.angle_beta   90.00
_cell.angle_gamma   90.00
#
_symmetry.space_group_name_H-M   'P 1'
#
loop_
_entity.id
_entity.type
_entity.pdbx_description
1 polymer ?
#
loop_
_entity_poly.entity_id
_entity_poly.type
_entity_poly.pdbx_seq_one_letter_code
_entity_poly.pdbx_strand_id
1 'polypeptide(L)' 'MKQCVICKATIEKGTLCEAHAIAKTHLEEKYQEWKRAFGKLTKKEYYQKLVDDSNIPIGDWAREVAEYFLKEENKKR' A
#
# COMPACT_ATOMS: atom_id res chain seq x y z
N MET A 1 22.21 8.23 5.29
CA MET A 1 21.15 8.28 4.27
C MET A 1 20.35 7.00 4.38
N LYS A 2 19.02 7.07 4.45
CA LYS A 2 18.16 5.88 4.40
C LYS A 2 17.63 5.71 2.98
N GLN A 3 17.10 4.54 2.67
CA GLN A 3 16.49 4.27 1.38
C GLN A 3 15.06 3.78 1.58
N CYS A 4 14.18 4.16 0.66
CA CYS A 4 12.84 3.62 0.58
C CYS A 4 12.90 2.11 0.42
N VAL A 5 12.15 1.36 1.24
CA VAL A 5 12.15 -0.10 1.16
C VAL A 5 11.52 -0.62 -0.15
N ILE A 6 10.71 0.20 -0.82
CA ILE A 6 9.99 -0.10 -2.06
C ILE A 6 10.85 0.25 -3.27
N CYS A 7 11.04 1.55 -3.55
CA CYS A 7 11.76 2.02 -4.75
C CYS A 7 13.26 2.30 -4.56
N LYS A 8 13.81 2.05 -3.36
CA LYS A 8 15.23 2.32 -3.02
C LYS A 8 15.68 3.78 -3.18
N ALA A 9 14.76 4.70 -3.41
CA ALA A 9 15.03 6.14 -3.45
C ALA A 9 15.63 6.62 -2.11
N THR A 10 16.53 7.60 -2.18
CA THR A 10 17.16 8.19 -0.99
C THR A 10 16.12 8.95 -0.17
N ILE A 11 16.03 8.65 1.12
CA ILE A 11 15.11 9.30 2.05
C ILE A 11 15.88 9.89 3.23
N GLU A 12 15.42 11.04 3.69
CA GLU A 12 16.02 11.75 4.82
C GLU A 12 15.64 11.10 6.16
N LYS A 13 14.38 10.64 6.30
CA LYS A 13 13.86 10.02 7.53
C LYS A 13 12.75 9.02 7.20
N GLY A 14 12.65 7.95 8.00
CA GLY A 14 11.61 6.92 7.88
C GLY A 14 12.05 5.66 7.12
N THR A 15 11.07 4.91 6.61
CA THR A 15 11.24 3.67 5.81
C THR A 15 10.69 3.79 4.39
N LEU A 16 9.82 4.77 4.13
CA LEU A 16 9.23 5.07 2.84
C LEU A 16 9.69 6.45 2.37
N CYS A 17 9.78 6.66 1.06
CA CYS A 17 9.93 8.03 0.52
C CYS A 17 8.62 8.80 0.66
N GLU A 18 8.69 10.12 0.52
CA GLU A 18 7.54 11.00 0.69
C GLU A 18 6.35 10.57 -0.18
N ALA A 19 6.60 10.27 -1.46
CA ALA A 19 5.63 9.72 -2.40
C ALA A 19 4.92 8.45 -1.88
N HIS A 20 5.69 7.45 -1.42
CA HIS A 20 5.15 6.21 -0.88
C HIS A 20 4.48 6.38 0.49
N ALA A 21 4.95 7.31 1.30
CA ALA A 21 4.33 7.64 2.58
C ALA A 21 2.94 8.27 2.36
N ILE A 22 2.82 9.20 1.41
CA ILE A 22 1.54 9.81 1.01
C ILE A 22 0.61 8.74 0.44
N ALA A 23 1.10 7.91 -0.48
CA ALA A 23 0.31 6.84 -1.08
C ALA A 23 -0.22 5.84 -0.03
N LYS A 24 0.62 5.47 0.95
CA LYS A 24 0.22 4.63 2.09
C LYS A 24 -0.90 5.29 2.90
N THR A 25 -0.79 6.57 3.22
CA THR A 25 -1.83 7.30 3.96
C THR A 25 -3.15 7.30 3.20
N HIS A 26 -3.14 7.65 1.92
CA HIS A 26 -4.34 7.64 1.08
C HIS A 26 -4.99 6.25 0.99
N LEU A 27 -4.16 5.20 0.85
CA LEU A 27 -4.65 3.81 0.87
C LEU A 27 -5.30 3.45 2.20
N GLU A 28 -4.74 3.88 3.33
CA GLU A 28 -5.31 3.60 4.64
C GLU A 28 -6.64 4.33 4.86
N GLU A 29 -6.76 5.58 4.39
CA GLU A 29 -8.02 6.31 4.41
C GLU A 29 -9.10 5.63 3.56
N LYS A 30 -8.76 5.28 2.32
CA LYS A 30 -9.66 4.56 1.40
C LYS A 30 -10.02 3.17 1.94
N TYR A 31 -9.09 2.49 2.60
CA TYR A 31 -9.35 1.23 3.28
C TYR A 31 -10.39 1.40 4.40
N GLN A 32 -10.34 2.49 5.19
CA GLN A 32 -11.37 2.73 6.21
C GLN A 32 -12.75 2.92 5.59
N GLU A 33 -12.85 3.66 4.47
CA GLU A 33 -14.10 3.80 3.71
C GLU A 33 -14.62 2.45 3.21
N TRP A 34 -13.75 1.66 2.58
CA TRP A 34 -14.09 0.31 2.11
C TRP A 34 -14.47 -0.62 3.26
N LYS A 35 -13.74 -0.58 4.38
CA LYS A 35 -14.06 -1.38 5.56
C LYS A 35 -15.43 -1.02 6.13
N ARG A 36 -15.81 0.26 6.12
CA ARG A 36 -17.16 0.69 6.52
C ARG A 36 -18.24 0.21 5.55
N ALA A 37 -17.99 0.25 4.24
CA ALA A 37 -18.93 -0.19 3.22
C ALA A 37 -19.10 -1.72 3.17
N PHE A 38 -18.01 -2.48 3.29
CA PHE A 38 -18.00 -3.94 3.16
C PHE A 38 -18.07 -4.69 4.51
N GLY A 39 -17.86 -4.00 5.64
CA GLY A 39 -18.00 -4.52 7.01
C GLY A 39 -16.93 -5.52 7.47
N LYS A 40 -16.48 -6.45 6.61
CA LYS A 40 -15.51 -7.53 6.95
C LYS A 40 -14.31 -7.60 6.01
N LEU A 41 -13.99 -6.53 5.29
CA LEU A 41 -12.82 -6.49 4.43
C LEU A 41 -11.54 -6.40 5.26
N THR A 42 -10.59 -7.31 5.04
CA THR A 42 -9.25 -7.24 5.64
C THR A 42 -8.32 -6.38 4.79
N LYS A 43 -7.25 -5.82 5.41
CA LYS A 43 -6.24 -5.04 4.68
C LYS A 43 -5.63 -5.85 3.52
N LYS A 44 -5.39 -7.15 3.74
CA LYS A 44 -4.91 -8.06 2.71
C LYS A 44 -5.85 -8.12 1.52
N GLU A 45 -7.13 -8.41 1.73
CA GLU A 45 -8.09 -8.50 0.64
C GLU A 45 -8.28 -7.16 -0.06
N TYR A 46 -8.23 -6.06 0.67
CA TYR A 46 -8.24 -4.73 0.10
C TYR A 46 -7.05 -4.51 -0.86
N TYR A 47 -5.82 -4.73 -0.40
CA TYR A 47 -4.63 -4.57 -1.24
C TYR A 47 -4.63 -5.56 -2.40
N GLN A 48 -5.08 -6.80 -2.18
CA GLN A 48 -5.16 -7.81 -3.23
C GLN A 48 -6.15 -7.38 -4.31
N LYS A 49 -7.34 -6.89 -3.94
CA LYS A 49 -8.30 -6.32 -4.91
C LYS A 49 -7.72 -5.13 -5.67
N LEU A 50 -7.01 -4.24 -4.99
CA LEU A 50 -6.38 -3.09 -5.65
C LEU A 50 -5.29 -3.47 -6.67
N VAL A 51 -4.55 -4.55 -6.41
CA VAL A 51 -3.47 -5.01 -7.30
C VAL A 51 -3.99 -5.92 -8.42
N ASP A 52 -5.01 -6.72 -8.12
CA ASP A 52 -5.64 -7.68 -9.04
C ASP A 52 -6.62 -6.99 -10.00
N ASP A 53 -7.41 -6.05 -9.49
CA ASP A 53 -8.44 -5.37 -10.26
C ASP A 53 -7.85 -4.20 -11.05
N SER A 54 -7.45 -4.50 -12.30
CA SER A 54 -6.89 -3.52 -13.23
C SER A 54 -7.87 -2.41 -13.64
N ASN A 55 -9.14 -2.51 -13.25
CA ASN A 55 -10.13 -1.45 -13.49
C ASN A 55 -10.10 -0.36 -12.42
N ILE A 56 -9.49 -0.61 -11.27
CA ILE A 56 -9.36 0.42 -10.23
C ILE A 56 -8.22 1.34 -10.63
N PRO A 57 -8.46 2.64 -10.84
CA PRO A 57 -7.40 3.60 -11.14
C PRO A 57 -6.55 3.81 -9.88
N ILE A 58 -5.57 2.93 -9.70
CA ILE A 58 -4.57 3.01 -8.65
C ILE A 58 -3.30 3.64 -9.22
N GLY A 59 -2.79 4.68 -8.57
CA GLY A 59 -1.50 5.26 -8.96
C GLY A 59 -0.36 4.28 -8.71
N ASP A 60 0.69 4.32 -9.54
CA ASP A 60 1.83 3.40 -9.46
C ASP A 60 2.39 3.27 -8.02
N TRP A 61 2.55 4.40 -7.30
CA TRP A 61 3.04 4.39 -5.92
C TRP A 61 2.12 3.65 -4.95
N ALA A 62 0.80 3.79 -5.11
CA ALA A 62 -0.16 3.09 -4.28
C ALA A 62 -0.16 1.58 -4.59
N ARG A 63 0.00 1.22 -5.87
CA ARG A 63 0.14 -0.18 -6.29
C ARG A 63 1.39 -0.81 -5.69
N GLU A 64 2.54 -0.14 -5.78
CA GLU A 64 3.80 -0.63 -5.22
C GLU A 64 3.72 -0.81 -3.69
N VAL A 65 3.06 0.12 -2.98
CA VAL A 65 2.80 -0.01 -1.54
C VAL A 65 1.92 -1.22 -1.24
N ALA A 66 0.81 -1.37 -1.96
CA ALA A 66 -0.10 -2.50 -1.78
C ALA A 66 0.62 -3.85 -2.03
N GLU A 67 1.41 -3.95 -3.10
CA GLU A 67 2.23 -5.11 -3.40
C GLU A 67 3.28 -5.40 -2.32
N TYR A 68 3.97 -4.38 -1.83
CA TYR A 68 4.95 -4.53 -0.76
C TYR A 68 4.32 -5.12 0.51
N PHE A 69 3.18 -4.55 0.94
CA PHE A 69 2.47 -5.05 2.13
C PHE A 69 1.95 -6.48 1.94
N LEU A 70 1.42 -6.82 0.76
CA LEU A 70 1.01 -8.20 0.45
C LEU A 70 2.19 -9.18 0.50
N LYS A 71 3.35 -8.80 -0.05
CA LYS A 71 4.57 -9.63 -0.03
C LYS A 71 5.12 -9.80 1.38
N GLU A 72 5.15 -8.74 2.19
CA GLU A 72 5.59 -8.79 3.59
C GLU A 72 4.68 -9.68 4.44
N GLU A 73 3.36 -9.61 4.23
CA GLU A 73 2.41 -10.45 4.95
C GLU A 73 2.54 -11.92 4.57
N ASN A 74 2.83 -12.21 3.29
CA ASN A 74 3.09 -13.58 2.82
C ASN A 74 4.43 -14.14 3.31
N LYS A 75 5.43 -13.29 3.53
CA LYS A 75 6.76 -13.68 4.04
C LYS A 75 6.77 -14.06 5.53
N LYS A 76 5.75 -13.69 6.30
CA LYS A 76 5.62 -14.02 7.72
C LYS A 76 4.99 -15.40 7.99
N ARG A 77 4.78 -16.21 6.95
CA ARG A 77 4.10 -17.51 7.06
C ARG A 77 5.07 -18.68 7.07
#